data_AF-E2BU79-F1
#
_entry.id   AF-E2BU79-F1
#
_cell.length_a   1.000
_cell.length_b   1.000
_cell.length_c   1.000
_cell.angle_alpha   90.00
_cell.angle_beta   90.00
_cell.angle_gamma   90.00
#
_symmetry.space_group_name_H-M   'P 1'
#
loop_
_entity.id
_entity.type
_entity.pdbx_description
1 polymer ?
#
loop_
_entity_poly.entity_id
_entity_poly.type
_entity_poly.pdbx_seq_one_letter_code
_entity_poly.pdbx_strand_id
1 'polypeptide(L)' 'LKNFLSDNVDMFCSKEFWPPNSTDLNPLDFYVWSVVERVTNKSRHLNVASLRAA' A
#
# COMPACT_ATOMS: atom_id res chain seq x y z
N LEU A 1 14.12 -4.52 -2.21
CA LEU A 1 13.26 -3.52 -1.52
C LEU A 1 13.34 -3.63 -0.01
N LYS A 2 13.07 -4.80 0.62
CA LYS A 2 13.23 -5.00 2.07
C LYS A 2 14.61 -4.55 2.60
N ASN A 3 15.71 -5.03 2.01
CA ASN A 3 17.06 -4.66 2.45
C ASN A 3 17.33 -3.16 2.28
N PHE A 4 16.95 -2.61 1.11
CA PHE A 4 17.08 -1.17 0.85
C PHE A 4 16.35 -0.30 1.88
N LEU A 5 15.12 -0.66 2.25
CA LEU A 5 14.35 0.08 3.25
C LEU A 5 14.95 -0.07 4.66
N SER A 6 15.44 -1.26 5.01
CA SER A 6 16.14 -1.49 6.28
C SER A 6 17.42 -0.65 6.41
N ASP A 7 18.13 -0.43 5.30
CA ASP A 7 19.40 0.28 5.30
C ASP A 7 19.23 1.81 5.20
N ASN A 8 18.06 2.31 4.78
CA ASN A 8 17.85 3.73 4.45
C ASN A 8 16.69 4.40 5.21
N VAL A 9 15.93 3.66 6.02
CA VAL A 9 14.80 4.21 6.79
C VAL A 9 14.99 3.83 8.25
N ASP A 10 15.34 4.83 9.08
CA ASP A 10 15.67 4.64 10.51
C ASP A 10 14.55 3.96 11.33
N MET A 11 13.30 4.04 10.87
CA MET A 11 12.14 3.40 11.50
C MET A 11 11.59 2.21 10.69
N PHE A 12 12.44 1.51 9.95
CA PHE A 12 12.03 0.30 9.25
C PHE A 12 11.59 -0.78 10.27
N CYS A 13 10.29 -0.85 10.50
CA CYS A 13 9.69 -1.91 11.30
C CYS A 13 9.57 -3.16 10.43
N SER A 14 10.32 -4.21 10.75
CA SER A 14 10.16 -5.46 10.02
C SER A 14 8.79 -6.07 10.34
N LYS A 15 8.26 -6.91 9.44
CA LYS A 15 6.91 -7.48 9.58
C LYS A 15 6.72 -8.21 10.91
N GLU A 16 7.80 -8.76 11.46
CA GLU A 16 7.85 -9.50 12.70
C GLU A 16 7.69 -8.61 13.95
N PHE A 17 7.94 -7.29 13.84
CA PHE A 17 7.77 -6.31 14.92
C PHE A 17 6.49 -5.50 14.82
N TRP A 18 5.67 -5.73 13.78
CA TRP A 18 4.44 -4.97 13.60
C TRP A 18 3.40 -5.35 14.65
N PRO A 19 2.80 -4.39 15.38
CA PRO A 19 1.73 -4.70 16.29
C PRO A 19 0.53 -5.27 15.51
N PRO A 20 -0.17 -6.28 16.07
CA PRO A 20 -1.37 -6.81 15.44
C PRO A 20 -2.44 -5.71 15.33
N ASN A 21 -3.16 -5.71 14.20
CA ASN A 21 -4.22 -4.73 13.86
C ASN A 21 -3.75 -3.27 13.66
N SER A 22 -2.45 -3.00 13.51
CA SER A 22 -1.94 -1.64 13.25
C SER A 22 -1.86 -1.32 11.75
N THR A 23 -3.01 -1.24 11.10
CA THR A 23 -3.15 -0.84 9.69
C THR A 23 -2.79 0.64 9.47
N ASP A 24 -2.96 1.46 10.50
CA ASP A 24 -2.59 2.88 10.57
C ASP A 24 -1.09 3.12 10.44
N LEU A 25 -0.26 2.15 10.83
CA LEU A 25 1.19 2.27 10.73
C LEU A 25 1.71 1.90 9.34
N ASN A 26 0.98 1.13 8.53
CA ASN A 26 1.46 0.65 7.23
C ASN A 26 1.17 1.68 6.13
N PRO A 27 2.18 2.33 5.51
CA PRO A 27 1.97 3.33 4.46
C PRO A 27 1.17 2.82 3.26
N LEU A 28 1.23 1.52 2.98
CA LEU A 28 0.40 0.92 1.95
C LEU A 28 -1.08 0.98 2.31
N ASP A 29 -1.41 0.67 3.57
CA ASP A 29 -2.78 0.58 4.04
C ASP A 29 -3.38 1.94 4.37
N PHE A 30 -2.67 2.81 5.10
CA PHE A 30 -3.22 4.10 5.50
C PHE A 30 -3.23 5.15 4.38
N TYR A 31 -2.37 5.01 3.35
CA TYR A 31 -2.22 6.02 2.30
C TYR A 31 -2.35 5.46 0.89
N VAL A 32 -1.48 4.54 0.47
CA VAL A 32 -1.40 4.12 -0.95
C VAL A 32 -2.73 3.55 -1.45
N TRP A 33 -3.42 2.72 -0.65
CA TRP A 33 -4.72 2.18 -1.05
C TRP A 33 -5.79 3.25 -1.26
N SER A 34 -5.80 4.31 -0.45
CA SER A 34 -6.73 5.44 -0.64
C SER A 34 -6.48 6.18 -1.97
N VAL A 35 -5.22 6.31 -2.37
CA VAL A 35 -4.84 6.93 -3.66
C VAL A 35 -5.24 6.03 -4.82
N VAL A 36 -4.93 4.73 -4.73
CA VAL A 36 -5.29 3.74 -5.77
C VAL A 36 -6.80 3.69 -5.94
N GLU A 37 -7.56 3.63 -4.85
CA GLU A 37 -9.02 3.65 -4.87
C GLU A 37 -9.54 4.93 -5.54
N ARG A 38 -9.03 6.10 -5.13
CA ARG A 38 -9.43 7.39 -5.70
C ARG A 38 -9.11 7.50 -7.19
N VAL A 39 -8.05 6.87 -7.69
CA VAL A 39 -7.67 6.94 -9.11
C VAL A 39 -8.45 5.95 -9.95
N THR A 40 -8.49 4.69 -9.53
CA THR A 40 -9.13 3.61 -10.29
C THR A 40 -10.65 3.77 -10.29
N ASN A 41 -11.28 4.22 -9.20
CA ASN A 41 -12.74 4.33 -9.12
C ASN A 41 -13.31 5.62 -9.73
N LYS A 42 -12.51 6.46 -10.42
CA LYS A 42 -13.03 7.63 -11.15
C LYS A 42 -13.94 7.25 -12.32
N SER A 43 -13.81 6.03 -12.82
CA SER A 43 -14.62 5.49 -13.90
C SER A 43 -15.03 4.05 -13.59
N ARG A 44 -16.14 3.61 -14.19
CA ARG A 44 -16.58 2.22 -14.07
C ARG A 44 -15.76 1.35 -15.02
N HIS A 45 -15.25 0.24 -14.48
CA HIS A 45 -14.54 -0.78 -15.25
C HIS A 45 -15.51 -1.90 -15.63
N LEU A 46 -15.44 -2.36 -16.88
CA LEU A 46 -16.31 -3.43 -17.39
C LEU A 46 -15.81 -4.82 -16.99
N ASN A 47 -14.50 -4.95 -16.75
CA ASN A 47 -13.87 -6.19 -16.34
C ASN A 47 -12.55 -5.92 -15.61
N VAL A 48 -11.95 -6.99 -15.08
CA VAL A 48 -10.69 -6.93 -14.33
C VAL A 48 -9.51 -6.47 -15.20
N ALA A 49 -9.51 -6.75 -16.51
CA ALA A 49 -8.44 -6.29 -17.40
C ALA A 49 -8.46 -4.76 -17.56
N SER A 50 -9.65 -4.17 -17.74
CA SER A 50 -9.80 -2.71 -17.76
C SER A 50 -9.40 -2.06 -16.44
N LEU A 51 -9.72 -2.69 -15.31
CA LEU A 51 -9.32 -2.19 -13.98
C LEU A 51 -7.80 -2.24 -13.77
N ARG A 52 -7.13 -3.31 -14.21
CA ARG A 52 -5.67 -3.45 -14.09
C ARG A 52 -4.89 -2.44 -14.94
N ALA A 53 -5.51 -1.93 -15.99
CA ALA A 53 -4.91 -0.94 -16.89
C ALA A 53 -5.15 0.51 -16.45
N ALA A 54 -5.99 0.74 -15.44
CA ALA A 54 -6.32 2.05 -14.89
C ALA A 54 -5.37 2.46 -13.77
#